data_AF-A0AAV8XRU9-F1
#
_entry.id   AF-A0AAV8XRU9-F1
#
_cell.length_a   1.000
_cell.length_b   1.000
_cell.length_c   1.000
_cell.angle_alpha   90.00
_cell.angle_beta   90.00
_cell.angle_gamma   90.00
#
_symmetry.space_group_name_H-M   'P 1'
#
loop_
_entity.id
_entity.type
_entity.pdbx_description
1 polymer ?
#
loop_
_entity_poly.entity_id
_entity_poly.type
_entity_poly.pdbx_seq_one_letter_code
_entity_poly.pdbx_strand_id
1 'polypeptide(L)'
;MFSLKYVLVSIFSGFMVHHVLSQLDGYIPGQDYPIYNEVPQGLSFRCDQRLPGYYSDPEAQCQVWHWCLPNGQKFSFLCPNGTIFNQYARVCDWWFNVDCASTPNYYSINEDLYRIPPYNNQQNQNH
;
A
#
# COMPACT_ATOMS: atom_id res chain seq x y z
N MET A 1 -39.30 39.44 6.61
CA MET A 1 -38.10 40.30 6.52
C MET A 1 -36.98 39.61 7.29
N PHE A 2 -36.22 38.72 6.64
CA PHE A 2 -35.12 38.02 7.31
C PHE A 2 -34.00 39.02 7.59
N SER A 3 -33.62 39.19 8.87
CA SER A 3 -32.62 40.18 9.25
C SER A 3 -31.26 39.83 8.64
N LEU A 4 -30.57 40.84 8.12
CA LEU A 4 -29.27 40.71 7.43
C LEU A 4 -28.22 39.95 8.27
N LYS A 5 -28.36 40.01 9.60
CA LYS A 5 -27.55 39.22 10.54
C LYS A 5 -27.76 37.72 10.39
N TYR A 6 -29.00 37.26 10.18
CA TYR A 6 -29.32 35.85 9.99
C TYR A 6 -28.84 35.33 8.63
N VAL A 7 -28.93 36.14 7.58
CA VAL A 7 -28.42 35.78 6.25
C VAL A 7 -26.90 35.56 6.29
N LEU A 8 -26.16 36.46 6.93
CA LEU A 8 -24.71 36.33 7.07
C LEU A 8 -24.32 35.12 7.92
N VAL A 9 -25.01 34.88 9.04
CA VAL A 9 -24.76 33.70 9.89
C VAL A 9 -25.00 32.39 9.12
N SER A 10 -26.05 32.32 8.30
CA SER A 10 -26.35 31.15 7.47
C SER A 10 -25.33 30.91 6.36
N ILE A 11 -24.77 31.97 5.75
CA ILE A 11 -23.73 31.84 4.72
C ILE A 11 -22.43 31.34 5.34
N PHE A 12 -22.01 31.93 6.47
CA PHE A 12 -20.80 31.50 7.17
C PHE A 12 -20.93 30.07 7.71
N SER A 13 -22.08 29.70 8.28
CA SER A 13 -22.31 28.33 8.73
C SER A 13 -22.41 27.36 7.55
N GLY A 14 -23.02 27.74 6.43
CA GLY A 14 -23.05 26.94 5.20
C GLY A 14 -21.67 26.71 4.59
N PHE A 15 -20.82 27.73 4.57
CA PHE A 15 -19.45 27.63 4.07
C PHE A 15 -18.57 26.75 4.98
N MET A 16 -18.70 26.90 6.30
CA MET A 16 -18.02 26.02 7.26
C MET A 16 -18.50 24.57 7.14
N VAL A 17 -19.80 24.32 6.98
CA VAL A 17 -20.34 22.96 6.75
C VAL A 17 -19.83 22.38 5.44
N HIS A 18 -19.75 23.15 4.36
CA HIS A 18 -19.20 22.69 3.08
C HIS A 18 -17.71 22.30 3.19
N HIS A 19 -16.92 23.09 3.92
CA HIS A 19 -15.49 22.80 4.19
C HIS A 19 -15.25 21.68 5.20
N VAL A 20 -16.18 21.43 6.12
CA VAL A 20 -16.10 20.31 7.07
C VAL A 20 -16.51 19.01 6.39
N LEU A 21 -17.52 19.03 5.50
CA LEU A 21 -17.96 17.86 4.74
C LEU A 21 -16.97 17.45 3.64
N SER A 22 -16.17 18.38 3.10
CA SER A 22 -15.09 18.04 2.14
C SER A 22 -13.94 17.25 2.75
N GLN A 23 -13.92 17.03 4.08
CA GLN A 23 -12.85 16.32 4.77
C GLN A 23 -13.18 14.85 5.07
N LEU A 24 -14.43 14.41 4.90
CA LEU A 24 -14.84 13.05 5.30
C LEU A 24 -15.25 12.10 4.18
N ASP A 25 -15.57 12.57 2.98
CA ASP A 25 -15.92 11.70 1.84
C ASP A 25 -15.16 12.17 0.60
N GLY A 26 -14.12 11.46 0.16
CA GLY A 26 -13.30 11.95 -0.95
C GLY A 26 -12.63 10.94 -1.86
N TYR A 27 -12.68 9.63 -1.54
CA TYR A 27 -11.98 8.63 -2.35
C TYR A 27 -12.94 7.74 -3.11
N ILE A 28 -12.77 7.71 -4.43
CA ILE A 28 -13.58 6.97 -5.39
C ILE A 28 -12.86 5.65 -5.73
N PRO A 29 -13.44 4.49 -5.35
CA PRO A 29 -12.88 3.19 -5.71
C PRO A 29 -12.76 3.03 -7.23
N GLY A 30 -11.66 2.48 -7.70
CA GLY A 30 -11.34 2.33 -9.14
C GLY A 30 -10.78 3.58 -9.81
N GLN A 31 -10.81 4.74 -9.14
CA GLN A 31 -10.17 5.96 -9.61
C GLN A 31 -8.95 6.31 -8.75
N ASP A 32 -9.14 6.43 -7.44
CA ASP A 32 -8.05 6.80 -6.52
C ASP A 32 -7.23 5.58 -6.09
N TYR A 33 -7.87 4.42 -6.02
CA TYR A 33 -7.23 3.16 -5.69
C TYR A 33 -7.87 1.99 -6.46
N PRO A 34 -7.10 0.93 -6.75
CA PRO A 34 -7.60 -0.24 -7.46
C PRO A 34 -8.59 -1.06 -6.62
N ILE A 35 -9.52 -1.72 -7.31
CA ILE A 35 -10.57 -2.58 -6.72
C ILE A 35 -10.64 -3.93 -7.44
N TYR A 36 -9.49 -4.52 -7.71
CA TYR A 36 -9.45 -5.88 -8.22
C TYR A 36 -10.16 -6.81 -7.22
N ASN A 37 -10.89 -7.79 -7.73
CA ASN A 37 -11.55 -8.82 -6.91
C ASN A 37 -10.78 -10.15 -6.94
N GLU A 38 -9.82 -10.26 -7.85
CA GLU A 38 -8.93 -11.39 -8.05
C GLU A 38 -7.63 -10.90 -8.66
N VAL A 39 -6.57 -11.71 -8.62
CA VAL A 39 -5.31 -11.38 -9.28
C VAL A 39 -5.52 -11.38 -10.80
N PRO A 40 -5.27 -10.26 -11.52
CA PRO A 40 -5.43 -10.21 -12.97
C PRO A 40 -4.57 -11.25 -13.69
N GLN A 41 -5.12 -11.82 -14.76
CA GLN A 41 -4.38 -12.71 -15.64
C GLN A 41 -3.44 -11.91 -16.54
N GLY A 42 -2.32 -12.50 -16.94
CA GLY A 42 -1.42 -11.92 -17.93
C GLY A 42 -0.39 -10.92 -17.40
N LEU A 43 -0.29 -10.72 -16.08
CA LEU A 43 0.75 -9.86 -15.47
C LEU A 43 2.15 -10.29 -15.90
N SER A 44 2.98 -9.30 -16.27
CA SER A 44 4.33 -9.49 -16.78
C SER A 44 5.36 -9.80 -15.69
N PHE A 45 5.02 -9.60 -14.41
CA PHE A 45 5.96 -9.84 -13.30
C PHE A 45 6.46 -11.29 -13.27
N ARG A 46 7.78 -11.44 -13.15
CA ARG A 46 8.48 -12.73 -13.03
C ARG A 46 9.39 -12.73 -11.80
N CYS A 47 9.49 -13.89 -11.14
CA CYS A 47 10.48 -14.15 -10.09
C CYS A 47 11.87 -14.48 -10.64
N ASP A 48 11.97 -14.70 -11.96
CA ASP A 48 13.22 -15.00 -12.63
C ASP A 48 14.24 -13.88 -12.36
N GLN A 49 15.46 -14.24 -11.96
CA GLN A 49 16.57 -13.32 -11.62
C GLN A 49 16.29 -12.36 -10.43
N ARG A 50 15.29 -12.65 -9.60
CA ARG A 50 15.03 -11.93 -8.35
C ARG A 50 15.45 -12.77 -7.16
N LEU A 51 15.71 -12.10 -6.04
CA LEU A 51 15.92 -12.79 -4.77
C LEU A 51 14.61 -13.43 -4.29
N PRO A 52 14.68 -14.47 -3.46
CA PRO A 52 13.51 -14.95 -2.74
C PRO A 52 12.96 -13.81 -1.86
N GLY A 53 11.65 -13.56 -1.90
CA GLY A 53 11.07 -12.46 -1.16
C GLY A 53 9.74 -11.96 -1.70
N TYR A 54 9.36 -10.76 -1.27
CA TYR A 54 8.07 -10.15 -1.55
C TYR A 54 8.22 -8.99 -2.52
N TYR A 55 7.33 -8.90 -3.51
CA TYR A 55 7.42 -7.93 -4.58
C TYR A 55 6.05 -7.30 -4.86
N SER A 56 5.92 -6.01 -4.64
CA SER A 56 4.78 -5.20 -5.09
C SER A 56 4.71 -5.21 -6.62
N ASP A 57 3.52 -5.24 -7.22
CA ASP A 57 3.36 -5.21 -8.69
C ASP A 57 2.74 -3.90 -9.19
N PRO A 58 3.54 -2.96 -9.75
CA PRO A 58 3.03 -1.74 -10.34
C PRO A 58 2.05 -1.94 -11.50
N GLU A 59 2.15 -3.04 -12.25
CA GLU A 59 1.24 -3.32 -13.37
C GLU A 59 -0.19 -3.52 -12.87
N ALA A 60 -0.33 -4.10 -11.68
CA ALA A 60 -1.59 -4.27 -10.97
C ALA A 60 -1.84 -3.15 -9.95
N GLN A 61 -1.31 -1.94 -10.21
CA GLN A 61 -1.47 -0.76 -9.35
C GLN A 61 -1.11 -1.03 -7.87
N CYS A 62 -0.14 -1.93 -7.64
CA CYS A 62 0.33 -2.38 -6.34
C CYS A 62 -0.72 -3.05 -5.44
N GLN A 63 -1.97 -3.28 -5.90
CA GLN A 63 -2.92 -4.08 -5.13
C GLN A 63 -2.52 -5.56 -5.12
N VAL A 64 -1.87 -6.01 -6.20
CA VAL A 64 -1.25 -7.34 -6.25
C VAL A 64 0.19 -7.23 -5.77
N TRP A 65 0.61 -8.26 -5.05
CA TRP A 65 2.01 -8.51 -4.74
C TRP A 65 2.32 -9.99 -4.92
N HIS A 66 3.61 -10.29 -5.07
CA HIS A 66 4.12 -11.61 -5.36
C HIS A 66 5.09 -12.09 -4.29
N TRP A 67 5.00 -13.37 -3.95
CA TRP A 67 5.99 -14.08 -3.18
C TRP A 67 6.82 -14.97 -4.10
N CYS A 68 8.11 -14.67 -4.19
CA CYS A 68 9.09 -15.46 -4.92
C CYS A 68 9.81 -16.43 -3.98
N LEU A 69 9.80 -17.71 -4.32
CA LEU A 69 10.55 -18.75 -3.62
C LEU A 69 11.96 -18.96 -4.22
N PRO A 70 12.88 -19.60 -3.48
CA PRO A 70 14.24 -19.90 -3.96
C PRO A 70 14.32 -20.73 -5.25
N ASN A 71 13.30 -21.53 -5.54
CA ASN A 71 13.21 -22.32 -6.78
C ASN A 71 12.62 -21.53 -7.96
N GLY A 72 12.37 -20.23 -7.80
CA GLY A 72 11.75 -19.36 -8.82
C GLY A 72 10.22 -19.46 -8.88
N GLN A 73 9.58 -20.29 -8.04
CA GLN A 73 8.12 -20.36 -7.98
C GLN A 73 7.54 -19.04 -7.47
N LYS A 74 6.45 -18.61 -8.13
CA LYS A 74 5.70 -17.39 -7.81
C LYS A 74 4.35 -17.73 -7.22
N PHE A 75 4.00 -17.07 -6.11
CA PHE A 75 2.63 -16.95 -5.63
C PHE A 75 2.20 -15.49 -5.72
N SER A 76 0.93 -15.23 -6.03
CA SER A 76 0.39 -13.88 -6.15
C SER A 76 -0.77 -13.72 -5.19
N PHE A 77 -0.85 -12.56 -4.56
CA PHE A 77 -1.85 -12.25 -3.55
C PHE A 77 -2.41 -10.86 -3.80
N LEU A 78 -3.61 -10.64 -3.28
CA LEU A 78 -4.33 -9.39 -3.42
C LEU A 78 -4.46 -8.71 -2.06
N CYS A 79 -4.13 -7.43 -1.99
CA CYS A 79 -4.45 -6.58 -0.85
C CYS A 79 -5.95 -6.24 -0.83
N PRO A 80 -6.57 -6.08 0.36
CA PRO A 80 -7.95 -5.62 0.48
C PRO A 80 -8.22 -4.28 -0.22
N ASN A 81 -9.45 -4.05 -0.65
CA ASN A 81 -9.87 -2.78 -1.26
C ASN A 81 -9.55 -1.60 -0.34
N GLY A 82 -8.95 -0.55 -0.91
CA GLY A 82 -8.47 0.63 -0.17
C GLY A 82 -7.02 0.52 0.32
N THR A 83 -6.35 -0.62 0.10
CA THR A 83 -4.95 -0.82 0.44
C THR A 83 -4.14 -1.32 -0.74
N ILE A 84 -2.84 -1.02 -0.75
CA ILE A 84 -1.88 -1.53 -1.73
C ILE A 84 -0.59 -1.97 -1.00
N PHE A 85 0.21 -2.81 -1.64
CA PHE A 85 1.37 -3.41 -1.02
C PHE A 85 2.53 -2.41 -0.91
N ASN A 86 2.83 -2.03 0.33
CA ASN A 86 3.98 -1.24 0.69
C ASN A 86 5.24 -2.12 0.67
N GLN A 87 6.05 -2.03 -0.38
CA GLN A 87 7.26 -2.83 -0.54
C GLN A 87 8.27 -2.62 0.60
N TYR A 88 8.41 -1.40 1.09
CA TYR A 88 9.35 -1.07 2.17
C TYR A 88 8.93 -1.72 3.50
N ALA A 89 7.64 -1.69 3.82
CA ALA A 89 7.13 -2.28 5.06
C ALA A 89 6.75 -3.77 4.92
N ARG A 90 6.65 -4.29 3.70
CA ARG A 90 6.17 -5.65 3.35
C ARG A 90 4.77 -5.96 3.89
N VAL A 91 3.88 -4.97 3.86
CA VAL A 91 2.49 -5.09 4.31
C VAL A 91 1.56 -4.38 3.33
N CYS A 92 0.28 -4.76 3.31
CA CYS A 92 -0.75 -3.94 2.68
C CYS A 92 -1.00 -2.72 3.58
N ASP A 93 -0.78 -1.53 3.04
CA ASP A 93 -0.99 -0.25 3.72
C ASP A 93 -2.02 0.56 2.93
N TRP A 94 -2.55 1.61 3.53
CA TRP A 94 -3.48 2.51 2.86
C TRP A 94 -2.86 3.06 1.58
N TRP A 95 -3.63 3.10 0.50
CA TRP A 95 -3.12 3.45 -0.82
C TRP A 95 -2.42 4.83 -0.87
N PHE A 96 -2.87 5.79 -0.06
CA PHE A 96 -2.28 7.12 0.04
C PHE A 96 -0.95 7.17 0.82
N ASN A 97 -0.58 6.10 1.53
CA ASN A 97 0.71 5.97 2.21
C ASN A 97 1.80 5.41 1.30
N VAL A 98 1.44 4.91 0.10
CA VAL A 98 2.35 4.15 -0.75
C VAL A 98 2.45 4.80 -2.12
N ASP A 99 3.66 5.23 -2.48
CA ASP A 99 3.97 5.60 -3.85
C ASP A 99 4.25 4.33 -4.68
N CYS A 100 3.20 3.83 -5.35
CA CYS A 100 3.26 2.59 -6.12
C CYS A 100 4.32 2.64 -7.23
N ALA A 101 4.54 3.80 -7.86
CA ALA A 101 5.51 3.92 -8.95
C ALA A 101 6.95 3.75 -8.49
N SER A 102 7.27 4.14 -7.25
CA SER A 102 8.61 3.99 -6.67
C SER A 102 8.84 2.67 -5.94
N THR A 103 7.81 1.82 -5.82
CA THR A 103 7.90 0.50 -5.19
C THR A 103 9.10 -0.35 -5.67
N PRO A 104 9.52 -0.35 -6.97
CA PRO A 104 10.64 -1.18 -7.42
C PRO A 104 11.99 -0.76 -6.81
N ASN A 105 12.12 0.49 -6.37
CA ASN A 105 13.33 1.00 -5.71
C ASN A 105 13.56 0.34 -4.34
N TYR A 106 12.51 -0.24 -3.75
CA TYR A 106 12.56 -0.90 -2.45
C TYR A 106 12.73 -2.42 -2.55
N TYR A 107 12.86 -3.00 -3.76
CA TYR A 107 13.01 -4.46 -3.93
C TYR A 107 14.25 -5.04 -3.26
N SER A 108 15.31 -4.25 -3.05
CA SER A 108 16.53 -4.66 -2.34
C SER A 108 16.29 -4.96 -0.87
N ILE A 109 15.18 -4.53 -0.28
CA ILE A 109 14.86 -4.88 1.11
C ILE A 109 14.74 -6.39 1.30
N ASN A 110 14.38 -7.14 0.26
CA ASN A 110 14.33 -8.60 0.30
C ASN A 110 15.69 -9.26 0.58
N GLU A 111 16.80 -8.52 0.47
CA GLU A 111 18.11 -9.03 0.85
C GLU A 111 18.22 -9.39 2.34
N ASP A 112 17.39 -8.80 3.21
CA ASP A 112 17.35 -9.12 4.64
C ASP A 112 16.64 -10.46 4.93
N LEU A 113 15.82 -10.93 3.98
CA LEU A 113 15.10 -12.18 4.09
C LEU A 113 16.08 -13.35 3.95
N TYR A 114 15.80 -14.42 4.70
CA TYR A 114 16.58 -15.65 4.68
C TYR A 114 18.06 -15.47 5.08
N ARG A 115 18.44 -14.32 5.66
CA ARG A 115 19.73 -14.16 6.36
C ARG A 115 19.65 -14.89 7.70
N ILE A 116 20.54 -15.85 7.90
CA ILE A 116 20.78 -16.42 9.22
C ILE A 116 21.61 -15.39 9.99
N PRO A 117 21.10 -14.78 11.08
CA PRO A 117 21.93 -13.91 11.90
C PRO A 117 23.12 -14.72 12.45
N PRO A 118 24.32 -14.12 12.52
CA PRO A 118 25.47 -14.82 13.07
C PRO A 118 25.16 -15.29 14.49
N TYR A 119 25.41 -16.57 14.75
CA TYR A 119 25.26 -17.14 16.10
C TYR A 119 26.33 -16.52 17.01
N ASN A 120 25.92 -15.58 17.87
CA ASN A 120 26.81 -14.96 18.84
C ASN A 120 26.89 -15.81 20.11
N ASN A 121 27.98 -16.58 20.25
CA ASN A 121 28.33 -17.36 21.46
C ASN A 121 28.45 -16.52 22.74
N GLN A 122 28.49 -15.19 22.65
CA GLN A 122 28.72 -14.29 23.78
C GLN A 122 27.46 -13.94 24.60
N GLN A 123 26.26 -14.14 24.05
CA GLN A 123 25.02 -13.89 24.80
C GLN A 123 24.61 -15.04 25.74
N ASN A 124 25.21 -16.23 25.59
CA ASN A 124 24.94 -17.41 26.42
C ASN A 124 25.95 -17.61 27.56
N GLN A 125 26.81 -16.64 27.83
CA GLN A 125 27.70 -16.65 29.00
C GLN A 125 27.17 -15.80 30.17
N ASN A 126 26.02 -15.13 29.98
CA ASN A 126 25.39 -14.26 30.98
C ASN A 126 23.91 -14.62 31.26
N HIS A 127 23.46 -15.83 30.92
CA HIS A 127 22.19 -16.39 31.41
C HIS A 127 22.42 -17.74 32.05
#